data_AF-A0A2M7JYX4-F1
#
_entry.id   AF-A0A2M7JYX4-F1
#
_cell.length_a   1.000
_cell.length_b   1.000
_cell.length_c   1.000
_cell.angle_alpha   90.00
_cell.angle_beta   90.00
_cell.angle_gamma   90.00
#
_symmetry.space_group_name_H-M   'P 1'
#
loop_
_entity.id
_entity.type
_entity.pdbx_description
1 polymer ?
#
loop_
_entity_poly.entity_id
_entity_poly.type
_entity_poly.pdbx_seq_one_letter_code
_entity_poly.pdbx_strand_id
1 'polypeptide(L)'
;MHFIILLGIVSLFGDITYEGARSITGPFLATMGASASIVGLVAGIGEFIGYALRLASGYFVDRTKAYWLMTFIGYGLLLSIPLLAFVGYWQLAAILIILERMGKAIRSPARDTMLSYATKEVGRGWGFGIHEALDQVGAIIGPLIFSLVFSLNGSYQKGFTIMWIPAFLALATLALARRKVPSPQKLEAPLETDKQNIKGKLPRVFWLYTLFTLLSVAGFANFQLISYHLHVQSIVSDVQIPIFYAIAMGVDALAALLVGKTYDKIGLISLLAVPLLTLPIPFLAFS
;
A
#
# COMPACT_ATOMS: atom_id res chain seq x y z
N MET A 1 15.24 11.23 -14.44
CA MET A 1 14.00 11.96 -14.03
C MET A 1 12.71 11.40 -14.67
N HIS A 2 12.57 11.37 -16.01
CA HIS A 2 11.32 10.96 -16.67
C HIS A 2 10.78 9.58 -16.24
N PHE A 3 11.65 8.59 -16.06
CA PHE A 3 11.24 7.25 -15.63
C PHE A 3 10.73 7.21 -14.18
N ILE A 4 11.32 8.00 -13.28
CA ILE A 4 10.86 8.16 -11.89
C ILE A 4 9.43 8.72 -11.88
N ILE A 5 9.17 9.76 -12.67
CA ILE A 5 7.84 10.37 -12.79
C ILE A 5 6.83 9.36 -13.36
N LEU A 6 7.21 8.57 -14.37
CA LEU A 6 6.33 7.55 -14.93
C LEU A 6 5.98 6.48 -13.90
N LEU A 7 6.96 5.95 -13.16
CA LEU A 7 6.68 4.98 -12.10
C LEU A 7 5.86 5.61 -10.95
N GLY A 8 6.11 6.87 -10.60
CA GLY A 8 5.30 7.59 -9.62
C GLY A 8 3.85 7.78 -10.08
N ILE A 9 3.61 8.07 -11.36
CA ILE A 9 2.24 8.15 -11.92
C ILE A 9 1.56 6.78 -11.91
N VAL A 10 2.30 5.72 -12.26
CA VAL A 10 1.80 4.35 -12.20
C VAL A 10 1.37 3.99 -10.78
N SER A 11 2.19 4.34 -9.79
CA SER A 11 1.90 4.12 -8.38
C SER A 11 0.75 4.99 -7.88
N LEU A 12 0.70 6.29 -8.22
CA LEU A 12 -0.43 7.18 -7.95
C LEU A 12 -1.75 6.57 -8.40
N PHE A 13 -1.85 6.10 -9.65
CA PHE A 13 -3.08 5.46 -10.15
C PHE A 13 -3.35 4.12 -9.46
N GLY A 14 -2.30 3.38 -9.09
CA GLY A 14 -2.40 2.24 -8.19
C GLY A 14 -3.07 2.62 -6.87
N ASP A 15 -2.53 3.61 -6.18
CA ASP A 15 -2.95 4.07 -4.85
C ASP A 15 -4.37 4.60 -4.85
N ILE A 16 -4.78 5.37 -5.88
CA ILE A 16 -6.19 5.75 -6.06
C ILE A 16 -7.10 4.52 -6.01
N THR A 17 -6.69 3.44 -6.66
CA THR A 17 -7.47 2.21 -6.76
C THR A 17 -7.54 1.47 -5.43
N TYR A 18 -6.39 1.06 -4.88
CA TYR A 18 -6.39 0.14 -3.74
C TYR A 18 -6.56 0.85 -2.39
N GLU A 19 -6.08 2.09 -2.21
CA GLU A 19 -6.35 2.85 -0.97
C GLU A 19 -7.80 3.34 -0.94
N GLY A 20 -8.38 3.67 -2.11
CA GLY A 20 -9.81 3.88 -2.25
C GLY A 20 -10.62 2.69 -1.73
N ALA A 21 -10.33 1.49 -2.21
CA ALA A 21 -11.00 0.27 -1.72
C ALA A 21 -10.74 0.00 -0.23
N ARG A 22 -9.51 0.21 0.26
CA ARG A 22 -9.15 -0.05 1.66
C ARG A 22 -9.95 0.82 2.62
N SER A 23 -10.23 2.06 2.23
CA SER A 23 -11.02 3.01 3.03
C SER A 23 -12.46 2.60 3.28
N ILE A 24 -13.01 1.66 2.48
CA ILE A 24 -14.41 1.23 2.57
C ILE A 24 -14.60 -0.28 2.71
N THR A 25 -13.50 -1.04 2.78
CA THR A 25 -13.55 -2.51 2.78
C THR A 25 -14.37 -3.06 3.95
N GLY A 26 -14.22 -2.48 5.14
CA GLY A 26 -14.99 -2.89 6.32
C GLY A 26 -16.49 -2.75 6.13
N PRO A 27 -17.01 -1.53 5.91
CA PRO A 27 -18.42 -1.28 5.61
C PRO A 27 -18.94 -2.12 4.45
N PHE A 28 -18.17 -2.22 3.35
CA PHE A 28 -18.57 -3.01 2.19
C PHE A 28 -18.79 -4.49 2.54
N LEU A 29 -17.87 -5.11 3.28
CA LEU A 29 -18.03 -6.49 3.74
C LEU A 29 -19.22 -6.63 4.71
N ALA A 30 -19.49 -5.62 5.55
CA ALA A 30 -20.66 -5.59 6.43
C ALA A 30 -21.97 -5.66 5.65
N THR A 31 -22.08 -4.92 4.54
CA THR A 31 -23.30 -4.95 3.68
C THR A 31 -23.59 -6.32 3.07
N MET A 32 -22.58 -7.19 3.00
CA MET A 32 -22.69 -8.58 2.53
C MET A 32 -22.81 -9.60 3.68
N GLY A 33 -23.04 -9.15 4.91
CA GLY A 33 -23.25 -9.99 6.08
C GLY A 33 -21.97 -10.53 6.73
N ALA A 34 -20.79 -9.99 6.41
CA ALA A 34 -19.57 -10.34 7.13
C ALA A 34 -19.62 -9.81 8.56
N SER A 35 -19.19 -10.62 9.54
CA SER A 35 -18.99 -10.17 10.91
C SER A 35 -17.69 -9.38 11.06
N ALA A 36 -17.56 -8.66 12.17
CA ALA A 36 -16.30 -8.00 12.57
C ALA A 36 -15.11 -8.98 12.58
N SER A 37 -15.31 -10.21 13.07
CA SER A 37 -14.28 -11.24 13.07
C SER A 37 -13.84 -11.65 11.65
N ILE A 38 -14.78 -11.75 10.71
CA ILE A 38 -14.47 -12.02 9.30
C ILE A 38 -13.68 -10.86 8.69
N VAL A 39 -14.10 -9.61 8.92
CA VAL A 39 -13.38 -8.42 8.42
C VAL A 39 -11.94 -8.38 8.95
N GLY A 40 -11.77 -8.64 10.24
CA GLY A 40 -10.45 -8.73 10.87
C GLY A 40 -9.59 -9.86 10.28
N LEU A 41 -10.18 -11.05 10.06
CA LEU A 41 -9.48 -12.19 9.44
C LEU A 41 -9.06 -11.90 8.00
N VAL A 42 -9.96 -11.36 7.17
CA VAL A 42 -9.66 -11.04 5.77
C VAL A 42 -8.54 -10.02 5.68
N ALA A 43 -8.59 -8.96 6.49
CA ALA A 43 -7.54 -7.97 6.53
C ALA A 43 -6.21 -8.55 7.06
N GLY A 44 -6.25 -9.29 8.17
CA GLY A 44 -5.06 -9.90 8.76
C GLY A 44 -4.37 -10.91 7.84
N ILE A 45 -5.14 -11.78 7.18
CA ILE A 45 -4.63 -12.71 6.17
C ILE A 45 -4.05 -11.94 4.99
N GLY A 46 -4.74 -10.89 4.52
CA GLY A 46 -4.26 -10.03 3.45
C GLY A 46 -2.90 -9.37 3.76
N GLU A 47 -2.74 -8.81 4.97
CA GLU A 47 -1.46 -8.26 5.43
C GLU A 47 -0.39 -9.35 5.54
N PHE A 48 -0.70 -10.48 6.17
CA PHE A 48 0.23 -11.60 6.34
C PHE A 48 0.76 -12.09 4.99
N ILE A 49 -0.14 -12.38 4.04
CA ILE A 49 0.23 -12.79 2.68
C ILE A 49 1.02 -11.67 2.00
N GLY A 50 0.60 -10.42 2.17
CA GLY A 50 1.26 -9.24 1.61
C GLY A 50 2.74 -9.14 2.02
N TYR A 51 3.05 -9.33 3.30
CA TYR A 51 4.43 -9.29 3.80
C TYR A 51 5.21 -10.56 3.49
N ALA A 52 4.61 -11.74 3.67
CA ALA A 52 5.26 -13.03 3.40
C ALA A 52 5.67 -13.17 1.93
N LEU A 53 4.76 -12.83 1.00
CA LEU A 53 5.07 -12.86 -0.43
C LEU A 53 6.08 -11.80 -0.84
N ARG A 54 6.17 -10.67 -0.13
CA ARG A 54 7.18 -9.64 -0.44
C ARG A 54 8.61 -10.18 -0.26
N LEU A 55 8.83 -10.99 0.78
CA LEU A 55 10.12 -11.66 1.01
C LEU A 55 10.46 -12.65 -0.13
N ALA A 56 9.49 -13.50 -0.49
CA ALA A 56 9.67 -14.50 -1.53
C ALA A 56 9.84 -13.89 -2.93
N SER A 57 9.01 -12.91 -3.27
CA SER A 57 9.04 -12.21 -4.57
C SER A 57 10.30 -11.35 -4.72
N GLY A 58 10.77 -10.69 -3.66
CA GLY A 58 12.04 -9.97 -3.66
C GLY A 58 13.21 -10.89 -4.03
N TYR A 59 13.34 -12.03 -3.34
CA TYR A 59 14.36 -13.03 -3.66
C TYR A 59 14.25 -13.53 -5.11
N PHE A 60 13.03 -13.82 -5.58
CA PHE A 60 12.80 -14.29 -6.94
C PHE A 60 13.18 -13.24 -8.00
N VAL A 61 12.77 -11.99 -7.79
CA VAL A 61 13.06 -10.86 -8.67
C VAL A 61 14.56 -10.63 -8.76
N ASP A 62 15.28 -10.68 -7.64
CA ASP A 62 16.73 -10.47 -7.62
C ASP A 62 17.49 -11.56 -8.38
N ARG A 63 17.02 -12.80 -8.29
CA ARG A 63 17.63 -13.95 -8.97
C ARG A 63 17.31 -14.00 -10.46
N THR A 64 16.06 -13.73 -10.84
CA THR A 64 15.60 -13.87 -12.24
C THR A 64 15.73 -12.60 -13.06
N LYS A 65 15.90 -11.44 -12.41
CA LYS A 65 15.90 -10.11 -13.03
C LYS A 65 14.62 -9.81 -13.82
N ALA A 66 13.53 -10.53 -13.53
CA ALA A 66 12.24 -10.44 -14.21
C ALA A 66 11.40 -9.24 -13.73
N TYR A 67 12.01 -8.05 -13.63
CA TYR A 67 11.41 -6.85 -13.02
C TYR A 67 10.10 -6.45 -13.68
N TRP A 68 10.09 -6.36 -15.02
CA TRP A 68 8.87 -5.99 -15.75
C TRP A 68 7.78 -7.03 -15.59
N LEU A 69 8.09 -8.33 -15.73
CA LEU A 69 7.10 -9.39 -15.58
C LEU A 69 6.40 -9.33 -14.22
N MET A 70 7.17 -9.24 -13.14
CA MET A 70 6.63 -9.16 -11.78
C MET A 70 5.83 -7.89 -11.54
N THR A 71 6.29 -6.76 -12.09
CA THR A 71 5.55 -5.50 -12.02
C THR A 71 4.21 -5.61 -12.76
N PHE A 72 4.18 -6.15 -13.98
CA PHE A 72 2.95 -6.35 -14.74
C PHE A 72 1.98 -7.34 -14.07
N ILE A 73 2.47 -8.45 -13.52
CA ILE A 73 1.63 -9.40 -12.79
C ILE A 73 0.97 -8.70 -11.60
N GLY A 74 1.75 -7.98 -10.79
CA GLY A 74 1.20 -7.35 -9.59
C GLY A 74 0.26 -6.18 -9.88
N TYR A 75 0.53 -5.35 -10.91
CA TYR A 75 -0.44 -4.35 -11.36
C TYR A 75 -1.64 -4.97 -12.10
N GLY A 76 -1.50 -6.12 -12.74
CA GLY A 76 -2.64 -6.85 -13.31
C GLY A 76 -3.61 -7.33 -12.24
N LEU A 77 -3.09 -7.78 -11.10
CA LEU A 77 -3.89 -8.14 -9.93
C LEU A 77 -4.62 -6.95 -9.30
N LEU A 78 -4.24 -5.69 -9.60
CA LEU A 78 -4.99 -4.51 -9.17
C LEU A 78 -6.43 -4.50 -9.71
N LEU A 79 -6.68 -5.16 -10.84
CA LEU A 79 -8.02 -5.29 -11.44
C LEU A 79 -9.01 -6.05 -10.53
N SER A 80 -8.52 -6.76 -9.51
CA SER A 80 -9.37 -7.36 -8.49
C SER A 80 -10.22 -6.34 -7.72
N ILE A 81 -9.76 -5.08 -7.59
CA ILE A 81 -10.50 -4.02 -6.90
C ILE A 81 -11.76 -3.60 -7.66
N PRO A 82 -11.70 -3.14 -8.92
CA PRO A 82 -12.93 -2.77 -9.61
C PRO A 82 -13.87 -3.97 -9.86
N LEU A 83 -13.35 -5.20 -9.87
CA LEU A 83 -14.17 -6.41 -9.90
C LEU A 83 -15.06 -6.58 -8.65
N LEU A 84 -14.74 -5.94 -7.52
CA LEU A 84 -15.60 -5.91 -6.32
C LEU A 84 -16.98 -5.31 -6.61
N ALA A 85 -17.12 -4.50 -7.66
CA ALA A 85 -18.41 -3.94 -8.09
C ALA A 85 -19.45 -5.01 -8.44
N PHE A 86 -19.02 -6.21 -8.81
CA PHE A 86 -19.89 -7.28 -9.32
C PHE A 86 -20.11 -8.41 -8.31
N VAL A 87 -19.57 -8.28 -7.10
CA VAL A 87 -19.64 -9.33 -6.09
C VAL A 87 -20.93 -9.22 -5.28
N GLY A 88 -21.58 -10.36 -5.04
CA GLY A 88 -22.81 -10.46 -4.24
C GLY A 88 -22.65 -11.08 -2.85
N TYR A 89 -21.45 -11.53 -2.47
CA TYR A 89 -21.19 -12.19 -1.18
C TYR A 89 -19.75 -11.98 -0.71
N TRP A 90 -19.56 -11.91 0.61
CA TRP A 90 -18.31 -11.45 1.21
C TRP A 90 -17.11 -12.38 0.93
N GLN A 91 -17.33 -13.68 0.70
CA GLN A 91 -16.26 -14.66 0.45
C GLN A 91 -15.51 -14.34 -0.84
N LEU A 92 -16.23 -14.01 -1.92
CA LEU A 92 -15.60 -13.63 -3.18
C LEU A 92 -14.92 -12.26 -3.07
N ALA A 93 -15.52 -11.33 -2.30
CA ALA A 93 -14.90 -10.04 -2.03
C ALA A 93 -13.58 -10.21 -1.27
N ALA A 94 -13.53 -11.09 -0.27
CA ALA A 94 -12.33 -11.42 0.47
C ALA A 94 -11.22 -11.98 -0.44
N ILE A 95 -11.56 -12.87 -1.38
CA ILE A 95 -10.60 -13.39 -2.36
C ILE A 95 -10.01 -12.25 -3.20
N LEU A 96 -10.86 -11.34 -3.71
CA LEU A 96 -10.40 -10.22 -4.52
C LEU A 96 -9.51 -9.24 -3.72
N ILE A 97 -9.88 -8.94 -2.47
CA ILE A 97 -9.07 -8.11 -1.57
C ILE A 97 -7.69 -8.76 -1.32
N ILE A 98 -7.66 -10.07 -1.07
CA ILE A 98 -6.40 -10.81 -0.86
C ILE A 98 -5.57 -10.84 -2.16
N LEU A 99 -6.19 -11.03 -3.32
CA LEU A 99 -5.50 -10.99 -4.62
C LEU A 99 -4.84 -9.63 -4.86
N GLU A 100 -5.50 -8.53 -4.50
CA GLU A 100 -4.90 -7.21 -4.56
C GLU A 100 -3.65 -7.13 -3.66
N ARG A 101 -3.71 -7.64 -2.42
CA ARG A 101 -2.55 -7.68 -1.50
C ARG A 101 -1.41 -8.52 -2.04
N MET A 102 -1.71 -9.66 -2.66
CA MET A 102 -0.72 -10.47 -3.38
C MET A 102 -0.09 -9.67 -4.53
N GLY A 103 -0.90 -8.94 -5.29
CA GLY A 103 -0.45 -8.07 -6.38
C GLY A 103 0.53 -7.02 -5.91
N LYS A 104 0.21 -6.30 -4.84
CA LYS A 104 1.11 -5.31 -4.21
C LYS A 104 2.41 -5.98 -3.75
N ALA A 105 2.34 -7.15 -3.12
CA ALA A 105 3.52 -7.88 -2.67
C ALA A 105 4.46 -8.26 -3.80
N ILE A 106 3.93 -8.70 -4.95
CA ILE A 106 4.71 -9.11 -6.12
C ILE A 106 5.35 -7.91 -6.84
N ARG A 107 4.59 -6.82 -7.04
CA ARG A 107 5.09 -5.66 -7.80
C ARG A 107 6.08 -4.80 -7.01
N SER A 108 5.92 -4.65 -5.69
CA SER A 108 6.70 -3.67 -4.91
C SER A 108 8.20 -3.91 -4.99
N PRO A 109 8.77 -5.11 -4.70
CA PRO A 109 10.21 -5.32 -4.80
C PRO A 109 10.76 -5.06 -6.21
N ALA A 110 10.02 -5.48 -7.24
CA ALA A 110 10.41 -5.27 -8.62
C ALA A 110 10.40 -3.79 -9.03
N ARG A 111 9.33 -3.07 -8.69
CA ARG A 111 9.17 -1.63 -8.94
C ARG A 111 10.25 -0.84 -8.22
N ASP A 112 10.44 -1.10 -6.93
CA ASP A 112 11.37 -0.35 -6.09
C ASP A 112 12.83 -0.58 -6.55
N THR A 113 13.14 -1.80 -7.02
CA THR A 113 14.44 -2.07 -7.65
C THR A 113 14.62 -1.28 -8.94
N MET A 114 13.62 -1.27 -9.84
CA MET A 114 13.70 -0.46 -11.07
C MET A 114 13.83 1.04 -10.77
N LEU A 115 13.11 1.54 -9.77
CA LEU A 115 13.19 2.92 -9.32
C LEU A 115 14.59 3.23 -8.78
N SER A 116 15.20 2.34 -8.00
CA SER A 116 16.54 2.52 -7.44
C SER A 116 17.63 2.74 -8.51
N TYR A 117 17.50 2.09 -9.67
CA TYR A 117 18.39 2.31 -10.81
C TYR A 117 18.25 3.73 -11.36
N ALA A 118 17.01 4.22 -11.44
CA ALA A 118 16.69 5.53 -11.99
C ALA A 118 17.09 6.69 -11.06
N THR A 119 17.02 6.48 -9.74
CA THR A 119 17.34 7.52 -8.76
C THR A 119 18.84 7.76 -8.59
N LYS A 120 19.69 6.85 -9.12
CA LYS A 120 21.16 7.02 -9.10
C LYS A 120 21.63 8.25 -9.87
N GLU A 121 20.94 8.61 -10.96
CA GLU A 121 21.28 9.78 -11.79
C GLU A 121 20.88 11.13 -11.18
N VAL A 122 19.91 11.13 -10.25
CA VAL A 122 19.26 12.36 -9.76
C VAL A 122 19.40 12.56 -8.24
N GLY A 123 19.99 11.60 -7.55
CA GLY A 123 20.01 11.49 -6.10
C GLY A 123 18.89 10.57 -5.57
N ARG A 124 19.29 9.56 -4.80
CA ARG A 124 18.38 8.53 -4.27
C ARG A 124 17.21 9.13 -3.47
N GLY A 125 17.51 9.96 -2.48
CA GLY A 125 16.48 10.57 -1.61
C GLY A 125 15.49 11.45 -2.38
N TRP A 126 15.97 12.27 -3.33
CA TRP A 126 15.11 13.11 -4.14
C TRP A 126 14.20 12.30 -5.07
N GLY A 127 14.77 11.30 -5.77
CA GLY A 127 14.01 10.47 -6.69
C GLY A 127 12.94 9.62 -6.00
N PHE A 128 13.26 9.03 -4.85
CA PHE A 128 12.26 8.31 -4.03
C PHE A 128 11.25 9.27 -3.41
N GLY A 129 11.65 10.49 -3.01
CA GLY A 129 10.75 11.50 -2.48
C GLY A 129 9.70 11.97 -3.49
N ILE A 130 10.07 12.17 -4.76
CA ILE A 130 9.09 12.50 -5.83
C ILE A 130 8.10 11.35 -6.02
N HIS A 131 8.59 10.11 -6.05
CA HIS A 131 7.72 8.95 -6.19
C HIS A 131 6.74 8.84 -5.02
N GLU A 132 7.25 8.94 -3.78
CA GLU A 132 6.43 8.88 -2.57
C GLU A 132 5.37 10.00 -2.54
N ALA A 133 5.71 11.22 -2.95
CA ALA A 133 4.74 12.31 -3.02
C ALA A 133 3.58 11.99 -3.99
N LEU A 134 3.85 11.33 -5.12
CA LEU A 134 2.82 10.91 -6.07
C LEU A 134 1.96 9.76 -5.51
N ASP A 135 2.57 8.79 -4.80
CA ASP A 135 1.84 7.72 -4.09
C ASP A 135 0.84 8.33 -3.08
N GLN A 136 1.30 9.25 -2.23
CA GLN A 136 0.46 9.90 -1.21
C GLN A 136 -0.71 10.70 -1.81
N VAL A 137 -0.49 11.37 -2.95
CA VAL A 137 -1.59 12.02 -3.68
C VAL A 137 -2.65 11.00 -4.09
N GLY A 138 -2.24 9.84 -4.59
CA GLY A 138 -3.17 8.77 -4.94
C GLY A 138 -3.91 8.21 -3.72
N ALA A 139 -3.20 8.02 -2.60
CA ALA A 139 -3.74 7.50 -1.35
C ALA A 139 -4.81 8.41 -0.71
N ILE A 140 -4.76 9.72 -1.00
CA ILE A 140 -5.79 10.69 -0.59
C ILE A 140 -6.93 10.74 -1.61
N ILE A 141 -6.63 10.78 -2.91
CA ILE A 141 -7.65 10.90 -3.97
C ILE A 141 -8.59 9.69 -3.98
N GLY A 142 -8.08 8.46 -3.85
CA GLY A 142 -8.88 7.23 -3.90
C GLY A 142 -10.06 7.22 -2.92
N PRO A 143 -9.81 7.39 -1.61
CA PRO A 143 -10.88 7.49 -0.61
C PRO A 143 -11.85 8.65 -0.89
N LEU A 144 -11.33 9.82 -1.30
CA LEU A 144 -12.19 10.98 -1.60
C LEU A 144 -13.13 10.73 -2.79
N ILE A 145 -12.75 9.89 -3.76
CA ILE A 145 -13.65 9.44 -4.82
C ILE A 145 -14.84 8.66 -4.22
N PHE A 146 -14.60 7.75 -3.26
CA PHE A 146 -15.69 7.04 -2.59
C PHE A 146 -16.59 7.98 -1.80
N SER A 147 -16.02 8.93 -1.04
CA SER A 147 -16.81 9.96 -0.35
C SER A 147 -17.67 10.78 -1.32
N LEU A 148 -17.11 11.17 -2.47
CA LEU A 148 -17.86 11.88 -3.50
C LEU A 148 -19.00 11.02 -4.06
N VAL A 149 -18.74 9.75 -4.36
CA VAL A 149 -19.76 8.80 -4.82
C VAL A 149 -20.91 8.70 -3.83
N PHE A 150 -20.62 8.55 -2.54
CA PHE A 150 -21.64 8.47 -1.50
C PHE A 150 -22.39 9.79 -1.32
N SER A 151 -21.73 10.94 -1.43
CA SER A 151 -22.40 12.25 -1.35
C SER A 151 -23.39 12.49 -2.49
N LEU A 152 -23.20 11.79 -3.62
CA LEU A 152 -24.09 11.79 -4.77
C LEU A 152 -25.10 10.62 -4.75
N ASN A 153 -25.35 10.04 -3.56
CA ASN A 153 -26.23 8.89 -3.35
C ASN A 153 -25.85 7.66 -4.21
N GLY A 154 -24.57 7.52 -4.55
CA GLY A 154 -24.03 6.35 -5.24
C GLY A 154 -23.79 5.18 -4.30
N SER A 155 -23.76 3.96 -4.86
CA SER A 155 -23.49 2.74 -4.10
C SER A 155 -22.01 2.36 -4.08
N TYR A 156 -21.63 1.42 -3.22
CA TYR A 156 -20.30 0.79 -3.23
C TYR A 156 -19.92 0.25 -4.61
N GLN A 157 -20.86 -0.39 -5.32
CA GLN A 157 -20.65 -0.92 -6.66
C GLN A 157 -20.29 0.18 -7.66
N LYS A 158 -20.93 1.36 -7.56
CA LYS A 158 -20.59 2.52 -8.39
C LYS A 158 -19.18 3.01 -8.09
N GLY A 159 -18.79 3.08 -6.81
CA GLY A 159 -17.44 3.44 -6.39
C GLY A 159 -16.38 2.50 -6.94
N PHE A 160 -16.56 1.19 -6.79
CA PHE A 160 -15.66 0.18 -7.38
C PHE A 160 -15.65 0.23 -8.90
N THR A 161 -16.78 0.48 -9.56
CA THR A 161 -16.82 0.62 -11.03
C THR A 161 -15.95 1.78 -11.50
N ILE A 162 -15.95 2.91 -10.81
CA ILE A 162 -15.09 4.05 -11.13
C ILE A 162 -13.60 3.68 -11.04
N MET A 163 -13.23 2.74 -10.15
CA MET A 163 -11.85 2.27 -10.01
C MET A 163 -11.28 1.57 -11.26
N TRP A 164 -12.11 1.18 -12.24
CA TRP A 164 -11.60 0.72 -13.54
C TRP A 164 -10.74 1.80 -14.22
N ILE A 165 -11.10 3.07 -14.07
CA ILE A 165 -10.39 4.20 -14.69
C ILE A 165 -8.94 4.27 -14.19
N PRO A 166 -8.67 4.49 -12.89
CA PRO A 166 -7.31 4.54 -12.39
C PRO A 166 -6.57 3.20 -12.58
N ALA A 167 -7.24 2.04 -12.45
CA ALA A 167 -6.58 0.75 -12.66
C ALA A 167 -6.05 0.58 -14.11
N PHE A 168 -6.84 0.95 -15.12
CA PHE A 168 -6.38 0.93 -16.51
C PHE A 168 -5.35 2.01 -16.81
N LEU A 169 -5.47 3.20 -16.21
CA LEU A 169 -4.46 4.24 -16.34
C LEU A 169 -3.11 3.80 -15.75
N ALA A 170 -3.10 3.09 -14.62
CA ALA A 170 -1.89 2.48 -14.06
C ALA A 170 -1.26 1.48 -15.03
N LEU A 171 -2.04 0.58 -15.63
CA LEU A 171 -1.53 -0.40 -16.61
C LEU A 171 -1.04 0.25 -17.91
N ALA A 172 -1.77 1.25 -18.41
CA ALA A 172 -1.38 1.99 -19.61
C ALA A 172 -0.08 2.77 -19.40
N THR A 173 0.03 3.48 -18.27
CA THR A 173 1.25 4.20 -17.91
C THR A 173 2.42 3.26 -17.65
N LEU A 174 2.18 2.07 -17.09
CA LEU A 174 3.18 1.02 -16.91
C LEU A 174 3.70 0.49 -18.26
N ALA A 175 2.80 0.28 -19.22
CA ALA A 175 3.15 -0.09 -20.60
C ALA A 175 4.00 0.99 -21.28
N LEU A 176 3.66 2.26 -21.10
CA LEU A 176 4.45 3.39 -21.60
C LEU A 176 5.83 3.45 -20.92
N ALA A 177 5.91 3.22 -19.61
CA ALA A 177 7.16 3.17 -18.86
C ALA A 177 8.08 2.05 -19.38
N ARG A 178 7.53 0.84 -19.59
CA ARG A 178 8.27 -0.29 -20.19
C ARG A 178 8.76 0.01 -21.60
N ARG A 179 7.92 0.64 -22.43
CA ARG A 179 8.29 0.99 -23.80
C ARG A 179 9.45 1.99 -23.84
N LYS A 180 9.46 2.97 -22.92
CA LYS A 180 10.53 3.97 -22.83
C LYS A 180 11.82 3.43 -22.20
N VAL A 181 11.70 2.54 -21.22
CA VAL A 181 12.84 1.97 -20.49
C VAL A 181 12.71 0.44 -20.43
N PRO A 182 12.97 -0.27 -21.54
CA PRO A 182 12.80 -1.73 -21.59
C PRO A 182 13.83 -2.48 -20.71
N SER A 183 15.00 -1.89 -20.48
CA SER A 183 16.07 -2.47 -19.66
C SER A 183 16.51 -1.49 -18.56
N PRO A 184 15.72 -1.37 -17.47
CA PRO A 184 16.00 -0.41 -16.40
C PRO A 184 17.34 -0.67 -15.69
N GLN A 185 17.87 -1.89 -15.76
CA GLN A 185 19.20 -2.23 -15.23
C GLN A 185 20.33 -1.47 -15.93
N LYS A 186 20.14 -1.04 -17.19
CA LYS A 186 21.14 -0.25 -17.93
C LYS A 186 21.26 1.19 -17.42
N LEU A 187 20.30 1.65 -16.61
CA LEU A 187 20.40 2.95 -15.94
C LEU A 187 21.45 2.93 -14.81
N GLU A 188 21.86 1.74 -14.37
CA GLU A 188 22.97 1.61 -13.45
C GLU A 188 24.30 1.58 -14.22
N ALA A 189 25.15 2.60 -14.02
CA ALA A 189 26.51 2.60 -14.57
C ALA A 189 27.29 1.36 -14.11
N PRO A 190 28.11 0.73 -14.98
CA PRO A 190 28.89 -0.44 -14.63
C PRO A 190 30.00 -0.03 -13.65
N LEU A 191 29.73 -0.18 -12.36
CA LEU A 191 30.76 -0.19 -11.33
C LEU A 191 30.77 -1.58 -10.72
N GLU A 192 31.99 -2.03 -10.43
CA GLU A 192 32.31 -3.28 -9.77
C GLU A 192 31.33 -3.50 -8.62
N THR A 193 30.48 -4.49 -8.80
CA THR A 193 29.69 -5.00 -7.69
C THR A 193 30.72 -5.62 -6.76
N ASP A 194 31.14 -4.87 -5.76
CA ASP A 194 31.64 -5.42 -4.52
C ASP A 194 30.50 -6.29 -4.01
N LYS A 195 30.49 -7.55 -4.48
CA LYS A 195 29.68 -8.63 -3.96
C LYS A 195 30.26 -8.90 -2.58
N GLN A 196 30.05 -7.97 -1.66
CA GLN A 196 29.99 -8.28 -0.26
C GLN A 196 28.81 -9.24 -0.14
N ASN A 197 29.13 -10.51 -0.33
CA ASN A 197 28.37 -11.62 0.17
C ASN A 197 28.20 -11.31 1.65
N ILE A 198 27.07 -10.69 2.01
CA ILE A 198 26.62 -10.60 3.40
C ILE A 198 26.20 -12.02 3.79
N LYS A 199 27.19 -12.92 3.89
CA LYS A 199 27.13 -14.22 4.55
C LYS A 199 27.41 -14.04 6.05
N GLY A 200 27.11 -12.86 6.60
CA GLY A 200 27.16 -12.58 8.02
C GLY A 200 25.83 -12.91 8.67
N LYS A 201 25.86 -13.44 9.89
CA LYS A 201 24.66 -13.52 10.73
C LYS A 201 24.11 -12.09 10.93
N LEU A 202 22.80 -11.92 10.83
CA LEU A 202 22.16 -10.63 11.11
C LEU A 202 22.51 -10.17 12.54
N PRO A 203 22.83 -8.88 12.75
CA PRO A 203 23.28 -8.39 14.05
C PRO A 203 22.17 -8.51 15.11
N ARG A 204 22.54 -8.60 16.40
CA ARG A 204 21.57 -8.70 17.52
C ARG A 204 20.54 -7.56 17.50
N VAL A 205 20.96 -6.35 17.11
CA VAL A 205 20.10 -5.18 16.97
C VAL A 205 18.94 -5.42 15.99
N PHE A 206 19.18 -6.16 14.90
CA PHE A 206 18.14 -6.51 13.93
C PHE A 206 17.03 -7.37 14.56
N TRP A 207 17.41 -8.36 15.37
CA TRP A 207 16.45 -9.24 16.04
C TRP A 207 15.68 -8.52 17.14
N LEU A 208 16.35 -7.67 17.92
CA LEU A 208 15.69 -6.81 18.92
C LEU A 208 14.71 -5.85 18.26
N TYR A 209 15.10 -5.24 17.13
CA TYR A 209 14.23 -4.38 16.34
C TYR A 209 13.02 -5.14 15.78
N THR A 210 13.24 -6.34 15.22
CA THR A 210 12.17 -7.21 14.72
C THR A 210 11.20 -7.62 15.84
N LEU A 211 11.71 -7.93 17.03
CA LEU A 211 10.86 -8.23 18.18
C LEU A 211 10.08 -6.99 18.64
N PHE A 212 10.73 -5.82 18.67
CA PHE A 212 10.09 -4.56 19.00
C PHE A 212 8.95 -4.22 18.02
N THR A 213 9.18 -4.34 16.71
CA THR A 213 8.14 -4.09 15.71
C THR A 213 7.00 -5.10 15.79
N LEU A 214 7.31 -6.38 16.02
CA LEU A 214 6.30 -7.42 16.26
C LEU A 214 5.39 -7.05 17.44
N LEU A 215 5.96 -6.67 18.58
CA LEU A 215 5.19 -6.28 19.77
C LEU A 215 4.45 -4.95 19.59
N SER A 216 5.01 -4.00 18.84
CA SER A 216 4.39 -2.68 18.60
C SER A 216 3.17 -2.76 17.68
N VAL A 217 3.11 -3.76 16.81
CA VAL A 217 2.00 -3.98 15.87
C VAL A 217 1.09 -5.13 16.33
N ALA A 218 1.45 -5.84 17.42
CA ALA A 218 0.60 -6.86 18.01
C ALA A 218 -0.70 -6.23 18.52
N GLY A 219 -1.85 -6.76 18.09
CA GLY A 219 -3.15 -6.20 18.43
C GLY A 219 -3.51 -4.90 17.70
N PHE A 220 -2.74 -4.53 16.65
CA PHE A 220 -3.05 -3.36 15.84
C PHE A 220 -4.42 -3.48 15.17
N ALA A 221 -5.33 -2.56 15.48
CA ALA A 221 -6.63 -2.48 14.86
C ALA A 221 -6.47 -1.86 13.46
N ASN A 222 -6.66 -2.68 12.43
CA ASN A 222 -6.60 -2.18 11.07
C ASN A 222 -7.80 -1.27 10.76
N PHE A 223 -7.62 -0.36 9.81
CA PHE A 223 -8.68 0.56 9.44
C PHE A 223 -9.94 -0.14 8.93
N GLN A 224 -9.84 -1.30 8.28
CA GLN A 224 -11.02 -2.03 7.80
C GLN A 224 -11.90 -2.50 8.97
N LEU A 225 -11.33 -2.90 10.11
CA LEU A 225 -12.13 -3.23 11.29
C LEU A 225 -12.71 -1.98 11.98
N ILE A 226 -11.94 -0.90 12.04
CA ILE A 226 -12.40 0.39 12.57
C ILE A 226 -13.58 0.93 11.75
N SER A 227 -13.42 1.01 10.43
CA SER A 227 -14.48 1.46 9.51
C SER A 227 -15.71 0.56 9.53
N TYR A 228 -15.55 -0.76 9.69
CA TYR A 228 -16.67 -1.67 9.93
C TYR A 228 -17.47 -1.25 11.17
N HIS A 229 -16.78 -1.00 12.29
CA HIS A 229 -17.42 -0.60 13.54
C HIS A 229 -18.14 0.75 13.40
N LEU A 230 -17.47 1.74 12.80
CA LEU A 230 -18.03 3.06 12.52
C LEU A 230 -19.34 2.99 11.73
N HIS A 231 -19.37 2.12 10.70
CA HIS A 231 -20.57 1.90 9.88
C HIS A 231 -21.67 1.16 10.63
N VAL A 232 -21.37 0.00 11.22
CA VAL A 232 -22.39 -0.86 11.87
C VAL A 232 -23.02 -0.18 13.08
N GLN A 233 -22.25 0.60 13.85
CA GLN A 233 -22.78 1.37 14.98
C GLN A 233 -23.38 2.72 14.55
N SER A 234 -23.38 3.05 13.25
CA SER A 234 -23.86 4.33 12.72
C SER A 234 -23.23 5.56 13.41
N ILE A 235 -21.94 5.44 13.81
CA ILE A 235 -21.20 6.51 14.48
C ILE A 235 -20.95 7.67 13.51
N VAL A 236 -20.69 7.35 12.25
CA VAL A 236 -20.50 8.31 11.16
C VAL A 236 -21.16 7.81 9.88
N SER A 237 -21.41 8.72 8.94
CA SER A 237 -21.98 8.37 7.64
C SER A 237 -20.97 7.71 6.71
N ASP A 238 -21.47 6.94 5.73
CA ASP A 238 -20.64 6.32 4.68
C ASP A 238 -19.81 7.35 3.91
N VAL A 239 -20.28 8.59 3.81
CA VAL A 239 -19.52 9.71 3.20
C VAL A 239 -18.29 10.06 4.03
N GLN A 240 -18.37 10.02 5.36
CA GLN A 240 -17.31 10.45 6.28
C GLN A 240 -16.22 9.39 6.46
N ILE A 241 -16.55 8.10 6.35
CA ILE A 241 -15.59 7.02 6.57
C ILE A 241 -14.34 7.13 5.66
N PRO A 242 -14.46 7.28 4.33
CA PRO A 242 -13.30 7.46 3.48
C PRO A 242 -12.58 8.81 3.70
N ILE A 243 -13.29 9.85 4.17
CA ILE A 243 -12.66 11.13 4.53
C ILE A 243 -11.72 10.93 5.72
N PHE A 244 -12.13 10.20 6.76
CA PHE A 244 -11.26 9.89 7.88
C PHE A 244 -10.03 9.09 7.44
N TYR A 245 -10.19 8.16 6.50
CA TYR A 245 -9.05 7.47 5.91
C TYR A 245 -8.11 8.42 5.17
N ALA A 246 -8.65 9.31 4.32
CA ALA A 246 -7.86 10.30 3.59
C ALA A 246 -7.11 11.26 4.54
N ILE A 247 -7.76 11.71 5.62
CA ILE A 247 -7.13 12.51 6.67
C ILE A 247 -6.01 11.72 7.33
N ALA A 248 -6.22 10.45 7.67
CA ALA A 248 -5.19 9.60 8.25
C ALA A 248 -3.98 9.45 7.30
N MET A 249 -4.20 9.26 6.00
CA MET A 249 -3.11 9.22 5.00
C MET A 249 -2.36 10.56 4.90
N GLY A 250 -3.08 11.69 4.92
CA GLY A 250 -2.46 13.02 4.92
C GLY A 250 -1.64 13.28 6.19
N VAL A 251 -2.14 12.88 7.36
CA VAL A 251 -1.43 12.95 8.63
C VAL A 251 -0.20 12.05 8.61
N ASP A 252 -0.31 10.82 8.08
CA ASP A 252 0.81 9.89 7.93
C ASP A 252 1.92 10.51 7.06
N ALA A 253 1.58 11.09 5.91
CA ALA A 253 2.54 11.77 5.05
C ALA A 253 3.29 12.92 5.75
N LEU A 254 2.58 13.75 6.53
CA LEU A 254 3.19 14.83 7.30
C LEU A 254 4.03 14.31 8.47
N ALA A 255 3.52 13.30 9.19
CA ALA A 255 4.20 12.67 10.30
C ALA A 255 5.49 11.98 9.84
N ALA A 256 5.49 11.34 8.67
CA ALA A 256 6.68 10.71 8.09
C ALA A 256 7.84 11.71 7.91
N LEU A 257 7.56 12.95 7.51
CA LEU A 257 8.58 14.00 7.39
C LEU A 257 9.16 14.41 8.76
N LEU A 258 8.32 14.50 9.78
CA LEU A 258 8.73 14.86 11.15
C LEU A 258 9.51 13.73 11.82
N VAL A 259 8.99 12.50 11.72
CA VAL A 259 9.60 11.28 12.27
C VAL A 259 10.92 11.00 11.56
N GLY A 260 11.00 11.16 10.23
CA GLY A 260 12.25 11.01 9.47
C GLY A 260 13.35 11.95 9.96
N LYS A 261 13.06 13.24 10.10
CA LYS A 261 14.02 14.22 10.67
C LYS A 261 14.44 13.90 12.10
N THR A 262 13.53 13.33 12.89
CA THR A 262 13.83 12.94 14.28
C THR A 262 14.70 11.69 14.30
N TYR A 263 14.39 10.71 13.45
CA TYR A 263 15.17 9.49 13.27
C TYR A 263 16.61 9.80 12.85
N ASP A 264 16.82 10.75 11.95
CA ASP A 264 18.17 11.17 11.54
C ASP A 264 19.02 11.72 12.69
N LYS A 265 18.38 12.24 13.75
CA LYS A 265 19.06 12.81 14.92
C LYS A 265 19.30 11.82 16.05
N ILE A 266 18.31 11.00 16.38
CA ILE A 266 18.33 10.11 17.57
C ILE A 266 18.22 8.62 17.24
N GLY A 267 18.21 8.27 15.95
CA GLY A 267 18.15 6.90 15.47
C GLY A 267 16.89 6.15 15.94
N LEU A 268 17.05 4.85 16.21
CA LEU A 268 15.96 3.94 16.62
C LEU A 268 15.19 4.38 17.87
N ILE A 269 15.76 5.26 18.71
CA ILE A 269 15.09 5.77 19.92
C ILE A 269 13.81 6.52 19.55
N SER A 270 13.75 7.17 18.38
CA SER A 270 12.55 7.87 17.92
C SER A 270 11.33 6.94 17.80
N LEU A 271 11.56 5.63 17.58
CA LEU A 271 10.51 4.64 17.37
C LEU A 271 9.83 4.22 18.68
N LEU A 272 10.43 4.50 19.85
CA LEU A 272 9.80 4.23 21.15
C LEU A 272 8.51 5.02 21.36
N ALA A 273 8.28 6.09 20.59
CA ALA A 273 7.03 6.82 20.60
C ALA A 273 5.87 6.03 19.97
N VAL A 274 6.14 5.07 19.07
CA VAL A 274 5.10 4.38 18.30
C VAL A 274 4.09 3.66 19.21
N PRO A 275 4.48 2.77 20.15
CA PRO A 275 3.52 2.12 21.05
C PRO A 275 2.72 3.11 21.90
N LEU A 276 3.34 4.22 22.32
CA LEU A 276 2.67 5.23 23.15
C LEU A 276 1.60 5.99 22.36
N LEU A 277 1.89 6.31 21.09
CA LEU A 277 0.95 7.01 20.20
C LEU A 277 -0.15 6.09 19.69
N THR A 278 0.11 4.79 19.53
CA THR A 278 -0.89 3.83 19.04
C THR A 278 -1.79 3.27 20.14
N LEU A 279 -1.34 3.23 21.40
CA LEU A 279 -2.10 2.69 22.53
C LEU A 279 -3.51 3.28 22.69
N PRO A 280 -3.75 4.59 22.53
CA PRO A 280 -5.09 5.16 22.66
C PRO A 280 -6.04 4.76 21.51
N ILE A 281 -5.52 4.35 20.35
CA ILE A 281 -6.32 4.16 19.13
C ILE A 281 -7.44 3.14 19.34
N PRO A 282 -7.21 1.91 19.85
CA PRO A 282 -8.30 0.96 20.06
C PRO A 282 -9.36 1.47 21.04
N PHE A 283 -8.98 2.23 22.07
CA PHE A 283 -9.93 2.77 23.04
C PHE A 283 -10.79 3.88 22.45
N LEU A 284 -10.22 4.74 21.60
CA LEU A 284 -10.94 5.85 20.96
C LEU A 284 -11.73 5.41 19.72
N ALA A 285 -11.25 4.39 19.00
CA ALA A 285 -11.86 3.94 17.76
C ALA A 285 -13.07 3.01 17.99
N PHE A 286 -13.17 2.37 19.16
CA PHE A 286 -14.24 1.43 19.51
C PHE A 286 -15.05 1.87 20.76
N SER A 287 -14.97 3.15 21.14
CA SER A 287 -15.77 3.74 22.22
C SER A 287 -17.17 4.16 21.79
#